data_AF-A0A951QIF4-F1
#
_entry.id   AF-A0A951QIF4-F1
#
_cell.length_a   1.000
_cell.length_b   1.000
_cell.length_c   1.000
_cell.angle_alpha   90.00
_cell.angle_beta   90.00
_cell.angle_gamma   90.00
#
_symmetry.space_group_name_H-M   'P 1'
#
loop_
_entity.id
_entity.type
_entity.pdbx_description
1 polymer ?
#
loop_
_entity_poly.entity_id
_entity_poly.type
_entity_poly.pdbx_seq_one_letter_code
_entity_poly.pdbx_strand_id
1 'polypeptide(L)'
;MVRYFLDTEFIENGSTIDLISIGIVCEDGREYYAINYDCDRTKADNWVKKNVLAFLPPEPYPQLFRDRKAFEESEVYKQGWRNRAHIATEILEFVRWNKKKPYFVEGEKPEFWGYYVSYDWVVFCQLWGKMIDLPKGFPMYINDIKQLCNQLGDPELPEQGKEEHHALNDARWNKRAWQFLKDREGFGRK
;
A
#
# COMPACT_ATOMS: atom_id res chain seq x y z
N MET A 1 16.31 1.55 -10.22
CA MET A 1 15.30 1.22 -9.20
C MET A 1 13.99 1.78 -9.70
N VAL A 2 12.88 1.16 -9.33
CA VAL A 2 11.54 1.63 -9.66
C VAL A 2 10.84 2.04 -8.38
N ARG A 3 10.28 3.25 -8.32
CA ARG A 3 9.65 3.78 -7.11
C ARG A 3 8.18 3.38 -7.00
N TYR A 4 7.80 2.98 -5.80
CA TYR A 4 6.45 2.58 -5.44
C TYR A 4 6.01 3.35 -4.20
N PHE A 5 4.88 4.03 -4.29
CA PHE A 5 4.29 4.82 -3.21
C PHE A 5 3.20 3.98 -2.56
N LEU A 6 3.37 3.65 -1.29
CA LEU A 6 2.52 2.76 -0.51
C LEU A 6 1.71 3.58 0.49
N ASP A 7 0.47 3.14 0.71
CA ASP A 7 -0.34 3.52 1.84
C ASP A 7 -1.24 2.34 2.22
N THR A 8 -1.58 2.21 3.51
CA THR A 8 -2.45 1.14 4.02
C THR A 8 -3.43 1.66 5.06
N GLU A 9 -4.62 1.11 5.03
CA GLU A 9 -5.58 1.26 6.13
C GLU A 9 -5.60 -0.02 6.96
N PHE A 10 -5.66 0.11 8.29
CA PHE A 10 -5.60 -1.03 9.20
C PHE A 10 -6.33 -0.78 10.52
N ILE A 11 -6.64 -1.87 11.22
CA ILE A 11 -7.05 -1.85 12.63
C ILE A 11 -5.84 -2.21 13.47
N GLU A 12 -5.42 -1.33 14.37
CA GLU A 12 -4.35 -1.60 15.33
C GLU A 12 -4.86 -1.50 16.78
N ASN A 13 -4.18 -2.18 17.70
CA ASN A 13 -4.55 -2.21 19.12
C ASN A 13 -3.33 -2.16 20.06
N GLY A 14 -2.19 -1.65 19.58
CA GLY A 14 -0.90 -1.67 20.28
C GLY A 14 -0.22 -3.05 20.37
N SER A 15 -0.83 -4.13 19.85
CA SER A 15 -0.23 -5.48 19.81
C SER A 15 -0.22 -6.09 18.41
N THR A 16 -1.28 -5.88 17.63
CA THR A 16 -1.45 -6.40 16.27
C THR A 16 -1.86 -5.27 15.32
N ILE A 17 -1.58 -5.47 14.03
CA ILE A 17 -2.05 -4.62 12.94
C ILE A 17 -2.78 -5.52 11.94
N ASP A 18 -4.07 -5.29 11.74
CA ASP A 18 -4.92 -6.04 10.83
C ASP A 18 -5.24 -5.20 9.59
N LEU A 19 -4.77 -5.65 8.43
CA LEU A 19 -4.88 -4.92 7.16
C LEU A 19 -6.34 -4.81 6.72
N ILE A 20 -6.84 -3.60 6.52
CA ILE A 20 -8.15 -3.33 5.90
C ILE A 20 -7.99 -3.21 4.38
N SER A 21 -7.11 -2.33 3.92
CA SER A 21 -6.89 -2.07 2.49
C SER A 21 -5.46 -1.58 2.23
N ILE A 22 -5.03 -1.67 0.97
CA ILE A 22 -3.68 -1.29 0.53
C ILE A 22 -3.75 -0.60 -0.82
N GLY A 23 -3.04 0.51 -0.96
CA GLY A 23 -2.84 1.25 -2.19
C GLY A 23 -1.36 1.33 -2.55
N ILE A 24 -1.03 1.06 -3.81
CA ILE A 24 0.34 1.20 -4.32
C ILE A 24 0.31 1.91 -5.66
N VAL A 25 1.07 3.01 -5.78
CA VAL A 25 1.25 3.74 -7.05
C VAL A 25 2.70 3.62 -7.49
N CYS A 26 2.91 3.16 -8.72
CA CYS A 26 4.23 3.12 -9.32
C CYS A 26 4.59 4.48 -9.96
N GLU A 27 5.87 4.83 -10.00
CA GLU A 27 6.31 6.05 -10.67
C GLU A 27 5.93 6.07 -12.16
N ASP A 28 5.86 4.89 -12.80
CA ASP A 28 5.45 4.70 -14.21
C ASP A 28 3.94 4.84 -14.46
N GLY A 29 3.15 5.13 -13.42
CA GLY A 29 1.70 5.37 -13.52
C GLY A 29 0.82 4.15 -13.33
N ARG A 30 1.38 2.95 -13.16
CA ARG A 30 0.60 1.78 -12.75
C ARG A 30 0.09 1.95 -11.31
N GLU A 31 -1.08 1.39 -11.04
CA GLU A 31 -1.73 1.47 -9.74
C GLU A 31 -2.23 0.09 -9.31
N TYR A 32 -2.18 -0.15 -8.01
CA TYR A 32 -2.71 -1.34 -7.36
C TYR A 32 -3.54 -0.92 -6.16
N TYR A 33 -4.73 -1.51 -6.02
CA TYR A 33 -5.59 -1.32 -4.87
C TYR A 33 -6.29 -2.62 -4.52
N ALA A 34 -6.32 -2.95 -3.23
CA ALA A 34 -7.07 -4.08 -2.73
C ALA A 34 -7.63 -3.84 -1.34
N ILE A 35 -8.74 -4.52 -1.04
CA ILE A 35 -9.43 -4.54 0.25
C ILE A 35 -9.38 -5.97 0.77
N ASN A 36 -8.84 -6.15 1.97
CA ASN A 36 -8.66 -7.45 2.59
C ASN A 36 -9.96 -7.94 3.26
N TYR A 37 -10.67 -8.89 2.64
CA TYR A 37 -11.87 -9.46 3.28
C TYR A 37 -11.56 -10.39 4.46
N ASP A 38 -10.30 -10.78 4.71
CA ASP A 38 -9.94 -11.55 5.91
C ASP A 38 -9.88 -10.68 7.19
N CYS A 39 -9.91 -9.35 7.05
CA CYS A 39 -9.88 -8.40 8.15
C CYS A 39 -11.11 -8.55 9.05
N ASP A 40 -10.90 -8.67 10.36
CA ASP A 40 -11.99 -8.68 11.34
C ASP A 40 -12.44 -7.26 11.67
N ARG A 41 -13.27 -6.71 10.78
CA ARG A 41 -13.82 -5.34 10.88
C ARG A 41 -14.61 -5.07 12.16
N THR A 42 -15.04 -6.11 12.88
CA THR A 42 -15.77 -5.94 14.15
C THR A 42 -14.89 -5.30 15.24
N LYS A 43 -13.57 -5.40 15.10
CA LYS A 43 -12.58 -4.81 16.01
C LYS A 43 -12.30 -3.33 15.77
N ALA A 44 -12.85 -2.74 14.71
CA ALA A 44 -12.64 -1.34 14.39
C ALA A 44 -13.23 -0.42 15.47
N ASP A 45 -12.46 0.59 15.86
CA ASP A 45 -12.94 1.66 16.72
C ASP A 45 -13.88 2.62 15.96
N ASN A 46 -14.37 3.65 16.65
CA ASN A 46 -15.29 4.61 16.05
C ASN A 46 -14.62 5.50 14.99
N TRP A 47 -13.32 5.72 15.10
CA TRP A 47 -12.57 6.54 14.15
C TRP A 47 -12.42 5.78 12.83
N VAL A 48 -11.95 4.53 12.87
CA VAL A 48 -11.80 3.66 11.70
C VAL A 48 -13.15 3.41 11.03
N LYS A 49 -14.21 3.18 11.82
CA LYS A 49 -15.57 3.02 11.27
C LYS A 49 -16.03 4.23 10.47
N LYS A 50 -15.81 5.44 11.01
CA LYS A 50 -16.27 6.68 10.40
C LYS A 50 -15.43 7.09 9.20
N ASN A 51 -14.11 6.94 9.30
CA ASN A 51 -13.17 7.54 8.36
C ASN A 51 -12.62 6.55 7.34
N VAL A 52 -12.70 5.24 7.58
CA VAL A 52 -12.18 4.21 6.65
C VAL A 52 -13.31 3.33 6.14
N LEU A 53 -13.98 2.61 7.06
CA LEU A 53 -14.96 1.58 6.67
C LEU A 53 -16.17 2.16 5.95
N ALA A 54 -16.56 3.40 6.25
CA ALA A 54 -17.67 4.10 5.61
C ALA A 54 -17.47 4.33 4.11
N PHE A 55 -16.23 4.27 3.62
CA PHE A 55 -15.88 4.49 2.21
C PHE A 55 -15.61 3.19 1.45
N LEU A 56 -15.63 2.04 2.13
CA LEU A 56 -15.46 0.77 1.45
C LEU A 56 -16.72 0.41 0.65
N PRO A 57 -16.57 -0.27 -0.50
CA PRO A 57 -17.69 -0.92 -1.18
C PRO A 57 -18.40 -1.93 -0.25
N PRO A 58 -19.63 -2.35 -0.57
CA PRO A 58 -20.33 -3.36 0.22
C PRO A 58 -19.52 -4.65 0.39
N GLU A 59 -19.57 -5.22 1.58
CA GLU A 59 -18.85 -6.46 1.88
C GLU A 59 -19.41 -7.63 1.06
N PRO A 60 -18.55 -8.43 0.42
CA PRO A 60 -18.98 -9.56 -0.39
C PRO A 60 -19.49 -10.75 0.42
N TYR A 61 -20.39 -11.53 -0.17
CA TYR A 61 -20.89 -12.76 0.44
C TYR A 61 -19.86 -13.90 0.37
N PRO A 62 -19.58 -14.63 1.47
CA PRO A 62 -18.54 -15.66 1.53
C PRO A 62 -18.63 -16.79 0.49
N GLN A 63 -19.83 -17.03 -0.05
CA GLN A 63 -20.10 -18.09 -1.02
C GLN A 63 -19.42 -17.84 -2.38
N LEU A 64 -19.16 -16.57 -2.71
CA LEU A 64 -18.54 -16.15 -3.97
C LEU A 64 -17.09 -16.64 -4.12
N PHE A 65 -16.40 -16.90 -3.00
CA PHE A 65 -14.97 -17.22 -2.99
C PHE A 65 -14.65 -18.70 -3.26
N ARG A 66 -15.67 -19.55 -3.45
CA ARG A 66 -15.49 -21.01 -3.66
C ARG A 66 -15.00 -21.34 -5.06
N ASP A 67 -15.36 -20.53 -6.04
CA ASP A 67 -14.90 -20.65 -7.42
C ASP A 67 -13.98 -19.47 -7.73
N ARG A 68 -12.69 -19.76 -7.88
CA ARG A 68 -11.66 -18.74 -8.12
C ARG A 68 -11.90 -17.98 -9.42
N LYS A 69 -12.30 -18.66 -10.50
CA LYS A 69 -12.48 -18.01 -11.80
C LYS A 69 -13.69 -17.09 -11.76
N ALA A 70 -14.81 -17.59 -11.22
CA ALA A 70 -16.00 -16.77 -11.06
C ALA A 70 -15.74 -15.56 -10.14
N PHE A 71 -14.93 -15.74 -9.09
CA PHE A 71 -14.50 -14.66 -8.22
C PHE A 71 -13.68 -13.59 -8.97
N GLU A 72 -12.63 -13.99 -9.70
CA GLU A 72 -11.78 -13.07 -10.46
C GLU A 72 -12.55 -12.29 -11.56
N GLU A 73 -13.65 -12.86 -12.07
CA GLU A 73 -14.54 -12.22 -13.06
C GLU A 73 -15.66 -11.35 -12.42
N SER A 74 -15.81 -11.38 -11.09
CA SER A 74 -16.92 -10.75 -10.36
C SER A 74 -16.76 -9.24 -10.17
N GLU A 75 -17.88 -8.55 -9.92
CA GLU A 75 -17.87 -7.12 -9.59
C GLU A 75 -17.15 -6.84 -8.26
N VAL A 76 -17.26 -7.75 -7.30
CA VAL A 76 -16.53 -7.72 -6.02
C VAL A 76 -15.03 -7.65 -6.25
N TYR A 77 -14.50 -8.42 -7.21
CA TYR A 77 -13.08 -8.39 -7.56
C TYR A 77 -12.68 -7.07 -8.19
N LYS A 78 -13.52 -6.50 -9.06
CA LYS A 78 -13.28 -5.17 -9.66
C LYS A 78 -13.29 -4.04 -8.64
N GLN A 79 -14.08 -4.18 -7.57
CA GLN A 79 -14.10 -3.27 -6.42
C GLN A 79 -12.84 -3.38 -5.53
N GLY A 80 -11.98 -4.37 -5.77
CA GLY A 80 -10.70 -4.54 -5.05
C GLY A 80 -10.71 -5.59 -3.95
N TRP A 81 -11.82 -6.28 -3.69
CA TRP A 81 -11.88 -7.28 -2.62
C TRP A 81 -10.96 -8.48 -2.88
N ARG A 82 -10.11 -8.84 -1.92
CA ARG A 82 -9.14 -9.96 -1.96
C ARG A 82 -8.94 -10.58 -0.57
N ASN A 83 -8.48 -11.83 -0.50
CA ASN A 83 -7.89 -12.35 0.74
C ASN A 83 -6.42 -11.90 0.81
N ARG A 84 -5.82 -12.01 2.00
CA ARG A 84 -4.42 -11.65 2.25
C ARG A 84 -3.44 -12.34 1.29
N ALA A 85 -3.68 -13.61 0.97
CA ALA A 85 -2.80 -14.40 0.09
C ALA A 85 -2.83 -13.93 -1.38
N HIS A 86 -4.01 -13.55 -1.89
CA HIS A 86 -4.15 -12.95 -3.20
C HIS A 86 -3.50 -11.57 -3.25
N ILE A 87 -3.67 -10.74 -2.21
CA ILE A 87 -2.98 -9.44 -2.12
C ILE A 87 -1.47 -9.62 -2.22
N ALA A 88 -0.91 -10.54 -1.42
CA ALA A 88 0.52 -10.84 -1.45
C ALA A 88 1.00 -11.29 -2.84
N THR A 89 0.19 -12.09 -3.54
CA THR A 89 0.52 -12.60 -4.88
C THR A 89 0.46 -11.50 -5.94
N GLU A 90 -0.61 -10.72 -5.96
CA GLU A 90 -0.79 -9.62 -6.92
C GLU A 90 0.27 -8.53 -6.72
N ILE A 91 0.68 -8.25 -5.49
CA ILE A 91 1.77 -7.29 -5.23
C ILE A 91 3.09 -7.79 -5.82
N LEU A 92 3.41 -9.09 -5.69
CA LEU A 92 4.61 -9.66 -6.32
C LEU A 92 4.59 -9.47 -7.84
N GLU A 93 3.44 -9.69 -8.48
CA GLU A 93 3.25 -9.47 -9.91
C GLU A 93 3.36 -7.99 -10.27
N PHE A 94 2.74 -7.12 -9.48
CA PHE A 94 2.76 -5.66 -9.66
C PHE A 94 4.17 -5.09 -9.58
N VAL A 95 5.01 -5.59 -8.67
CA VAL A 95 6.42 -5.19 -8.57
C VAL A 95 7.36 -5.99 -9.49
N ARG A 96 6.80 -6.80 -10.40
CA ARG A 96 7.53 -7.62 -11.38
C ARG A 96 8.52 -8.59 -10.74
N TRP A 97 8.20 -9.10 -9.56
CA TRP A 97 9.04 -10.08 -8.88
C TRP A 97 9.02 -11.43 -9.61
N ASN A 98 10.19 -11.94 -9.97
CA ASN A 98 10.30 -13.16 -10.75
C ASN A 98 10.37 -14.41 -9.85
N LYS A 99 9.28 -15.17 -9.79
CA LYS A 99 9.20 -16.40 -8.98
C LYS A 99 10.19 -17.50 -9.40
N LYS A 100 10.54 -17.60 -10.69
CA LYS A 100 11.47 -18.64 -11.20
C LYS A 100 12.93 -18.29 -10.90
N LYS A 101 13.22 -17.00 -10.84
CA LYS A 101 14.54 -16.45 -10.61
C LYS A 101 14.38 -15.29 -9.64
N PRO A 102 14.48 -15.52 -8.31
CA PRO A 102 14.06 -14.57 -7.28
C PRO A 102 15.07 -13.42 -7.14
N TYR A 103 15.17 -12.64 -8.20
CA TYR A 103 15.91 -11.40 -8.34
C TYR A 103 15.07 -10.45 -9.20
N PHE A 104 15.24 -9.16 -8.95
CA PHE A 104 14.71 -8.12 -9.83
C PHE A 104 15.68 -7.94 -11.00
N VAL A 105 15.14 -7.70 -12.20
CA VAL A 105 15.96 -7.27 -13.33
C VAL A 105 16.74 -6.02 -12.93
N GLU A 106 17.96 -5.87 -13.43
CA GLU A 106 18.76 -4.68 -13.16
C GLU A 106 17.97 -3.42 -13.54
N GLY A 107 17.96 -2.43 -12.65
CA GLY A 107 17.13 -1.24 -12.79
C GLY A 107 15.69 -1.39 -12.30
N GLU A 108 15.14 -2.60 -12.20
CA GLU A 108 13.73 -2.85 -11.80
C GLU A 108 13.54 -3.13 -10.31
N LYS A 109 14.61 -3.14 -9.50
CA LYS A 109 14.50 -3.33 -8.04
C LYS A 109 13.56 -2.27 -7.43
N PRO A 110 12.55 -2.67 -6.64
CA PRO A 110 11.58 -1.75 -6.07
C PRO A 110 12.21 -0.92 -4.95
N GLU A 111 11.84 0.36 -4.94
CA GLU A 111 12.14 1.33 -3.90
C GLU A 111 10.80 1.85 -3.36
N PHE A 112 10.43 1.46 -2.15
CA PHE A 112 9.15 1.88 -1.58
C PHE A 112 9.27 3.22 -0.86
N TRP A 113 8.19 3.99 -0.89
CA TRP A 113 8.01 5.27 -0.22
C TRP A 113 6.61 5.34 0.40
N GLY A 114 6.47 5.99 1.55
CA GLY A 114 5.18 6.36 2.13
C GLY A 114 5.34 7.50 3.14
N TYR A 115 4.25 8.04 3.65
CA TYR A 115 4.25 9.17 4.60
C TYR A 115 3.87 8.67 5.99
N TYR A 116 4.71 8.89 7.01
CA TYR A 116 4.55 8.30 8.35
C TYR A 116 4.48 6.76 8.36
N VAL A 117 5.32 6.13 7.55
CA VAL A 117 5.10 4.80 6.96
C VAL A 117 5.44 3.60 7.86
N SER A 118 5.66 3.83 9.16
CA SER A 118 6.20 2.78 10.03
C SER A 118 5.24 1.60 10.22
N TYR A 119 3.96 1.87 10.47
CA TYR A 119 2.93 0.83 10.63
C TYR A 119 2.56 0.20 9.28
N ASP A 120 2.49 1.01 8.22
CA ASP A 120 2.27 0.55 6.84
C ASP A 120 3.29 -0.50 6.43
N TRP A 121 4.57 -0.26 6.73
CA TRP A 121 5.62 -1.20 6.39
C TRP A 121 5.51 -2.52 7.14
N VAL A 122 5.12 -2.46 8.42
CA VAL A 122 4.91 -3.67 9.22
C VAL A 122 3.76 -4.48 8.63
N VAL A 123 2.59 -3.87 8.41
CA VAL A 123 1.42 -4.60 7.91
C VAL A 123 1.62 -5.11 6.48
N PHE A 124 2.32 -4.34 5.64
CA PHE A 124 2.76 -4.76 4.31
C PHE A 124 3.66 -6.00 4.36
N CYS A 125 4.72 -5.98 5.18
CA CYS A 125 5.62 -7.13 5.32
C CYS A 125 4.88 -8.36 5.85
N GLN A 126 3.94 -8.16 6.77
CA GLN A 126 3.17 -9.25 7.35
C GLN A 126 2.28 -9.96 6.32
N LEU A 127 2.04 -9.42 5.11
CA LEU A 127 1.40 -10.17 4.02
C LEU A 127 2.10 -11.51 3.74
N TRP A 128 3.42 -11.57 3.96
CA TRP A 128 4.22 -12.79 3.78
C TRP A 128 4.59 -13.50 5.10
N GLY A 129 4.18 -12.96 6.25
CA GLY A 129 4.49 -13.54 7.56
C GLY A 129 5.53 -12.74 8.34
N LYS A 130 6.63 -13.37 8.76
CA LYS A 130 7.71 -12.67 9.46
C LYS A 130 8.58 -11.93 8.45
N MET A 131 9.40 -11.00 8.93
CA MET A 131 10.36 -10.30 8.10
C MET A 131 11.34 -11.24 7.36
N ILE A 132 11.68 -12.40 7.94
CA ILE A 132 12.53 -13.43 7.29
C ILE A 132 11.82 -14.16 6.13
N ASP A 133 10.49 -14.09 6.09
CA ASP A 133 9.66 -14.72 5.08
C ASP A 133 9.40 -13.78 3.87
N LEU A 134 9.94 -12.56 3.90
CA LEU A 134 9.85 -11.61 2.79
C LEU A 134 10.42 -12.22 1.50
N PRO A 135 9.82 -11.91 0.33
CA PRO A 135 10.30 -12.44 -0.94
C PRO A 135 11.77 -12.06 -1.16
N LYS A 136 12.58 -13.04 -1.57
CA LYS A 136 14.02 -12.82 -1.76
C LYS A 136 14.28 -11.64 -2.72
N GLY A 137 15.15 -10.74 -2.28
CA GLY A 137 15.52 -9.53 -3.01
C GLY A 137 14.67 -8.30 -2.71
N PHE A 138 13.55 -8.44 -1.99
CA PHE A 138 12.77 -7.30 -1.52
C PHE A 138 13.60 -6.37 -0.62
N PRO A 139 13.35 -5.06 -0.65
CA PRO A 139 13.94 -4.16 0.32
C PRO A 139 13.44 -4.51 1.72
N MET A 140 14.31 -4.33 2.72
CA MET A 140 14.00 -4.60 4.14
C MET A 140 13.47 -3.35 4.86
N TYR A 141 13.33 -2.25 4.12
CA TYR A 141 12.91 -0.95 4.61
C TYR A 141 12.07 -0.25 3.54
N ILE A 142 11.34 0.76 4.00
CA ILE A 142 10.63 1.73 3.17
C ILE A 142 11.20 3.12 3.48
N ASN A 143 11.17 4.02 2.51
CA ASN A 143 11.60 5.40 2.71
C ASN A 143 10.42 6.24 3.23
N ASP A 144 10.67 7.08 4.23
CA ASP A 144 9.65 7.95 4.80
C ASP A 144 9.69 9.35 4.14
N ILE A 145 8.58 9.73 3.52
CA ILE A 145 8.39 11.04 2.89
C ILE A 145 8.46 12.17 3.93
N LYS A 146 7.94 11.98 5.14
CA LYS A 146 8.05 12.98 6.20
C LYS A 146 9.50 13.15 6.64
N GLN A 147 10.28 12.07 6.68
CA GLN A 147 11.72 12.17 6.94
C GLN A 147 12.41 13.01 5.86
N LEU A 148 12.11 12.78 4.58
CA LEU A 148 12.60 13.62 3.48
C LEU A 148 12.15 15.07 3.61
N CYS A 149 10.89 15.31 3.98
CA CYS A 149 10.33 16.64 4.22
C CYS A 149 11.13 17.39 5.30
N ASN A 150 11.38 16.74 6.44
CA ASN A 150 12.18 17.30 7.54
C ASN A 150 13.61 17.63 7.10
N GLN A 151 14.25 16.76 6.31
CA GLN A 151 15.60 16.99 5.78
C GLN A 151 15.68 18.22 4.85
N LEU A 152 14.55 18.62 4.25
CA LEU A 152 14.43 19.77 3.36
C LEU A 152 13.89 21.03 4.06
N GLY A 153 13.92 21.06 5.40
CA GLY A 153 13.49 22.22 6.20
C GLY A 153 11.98 22.26 6.49
N ASP A 154 11.31 21.11 6.39
CA ASP A 154 9.87 20.93 6.64
C ASP A 154 8.95 21.91 5.88
N PRO A 155 9.06 21.97 4.55
CA PRO A 155 8.17 22.81 3.75
C PRO A 155 6.72 22.34 3.84
N GLU A 156 5.80 23.27 3.67
CA GLU A 156 4.38 22.94 3.53
C GLU A 156 4.18 22.03 2.30
N LEU A 157 3.61 20.86 2.54
CA LEU A 157 3.32 19.85 1.52
C LEU A 157 2.02 20.20 0.76
N PRO A 158 1.83 19.66 -0.46
CA PRO A 158 0.58 19.84 -1.19
C PRO A 158 -0.64 19.37 -0.38
N GLU A 159 -1.75 20.10 -0.44
CA GLU A 159 -2.98 19.71 0.24
C GLU A 159 -3.47 18.31 -0.18
N GLN A 160 -3.86 17.53 0.81
CA GLN A 160 -4.55 16.26 0.62
C GLN A 160 -6.03 16.56 0.31
N GLY A 161 -6.59 15.91 -0.71
CA GLY A 161 -7.96 16.18 -1.15
C GLY A 161 -8.99 15.60 -0.18
N LYS A 162 -10.29 15.76 -0.47
CA LYS A 162 -11.40 15.29 0.40
C LYS A 162 -11.56 13.77 0.51
N GLU A 163 -10.73 12.99 -0.17
CA GLU A 163 -10.78 11.52 -0.20
C GLU A 163 -9.62 10.90 0.60
N GLU A 164 -9.25 11.56 1.70
CA GLU A 164 -8.38 11.02 2.75
C GLU A 164 -8.95 9.70 3.29
N HIS A 165 -8.06 8.81 3.72
CA HIS A 165 -8.38 7.50 4.31
C HIS A 165 -8.91 6.45 3.32
N HIS A 166 -8.52 6.63 2.06
CA HIS A 166 -8.67 5.65 1.01
C HIS A 166 -7.27 5.35 0.46
N ALA A 167 -6.72 4.19 0.84
CA ALA A 167 -5.31 3.85 0.62
C ALA A 167 -4.76 4.16 -0.80
N LEU A 168 -5.54 3.94 -1.87
CA LEU A 168 -5.07 4.31 -3.22
C LEU A 168 -4.89 5.83 -3.42
N ASN A 169 -5.81 6.64 -2.91
CA ASN A 169 -5.76 8.10 -3.02
C ASN A 169 -4.61 8.66 -2.19
N ASP A 170 -4.37 8.08 -1.03
CA ASP A 170 -3.27 8.44 -0.14
C ASP A 170 -1.92 8.01 -0.76
N ALA A 171 -1.84 6.85 -1.39
CA ALA A 171 -0.68 6.45 -2.19
C ALA A 171 -0.41 7.40 -3.39
N ARG A 172 -1.46 7.88 -4.07
CA ARG A 172 -1.35 8.91 -5.12
C ARG A 172 -0.85 10.23 -4.54
N TRP A 173 -1.32 10.62 -3.35
CA TRP A 173 -0.83 11.81 -2.67
C TRP A 173 0.64 11.64 -2.22
N ASN A 174 1.04 10.48 -1.71
CA ASN A 174 2.43 10.15 -1.37
C ASN A 174 3.36 10.38 -2.58
N LYS A 175 2.94 9.95 -3.79
CA LYS A 175 3.67 10.26 -5.04
C LYS A 175 3.81 11.76 -5.28
N ARG A 176 2.72 12.52 -5.16
CA ARG A 176 2.71 13.98 -5.38
C ARG A 176 3.59 14.72 -4.37
N ALA A 177 3.49 14.37 -3.09
CA ALA A 177 4.30 14.95 -2.02
C ALA A 177 5.80 14.68 -2.24
N TRP A 178 6.15 13.44 -2.61
CA TRP A 178 7.53 13.08 -2.95
C TRP A 178 8.06 13.88 -4.15
N GLN A 179 7.27 14.00 -5.23
CA GLN A 179 7.65 14.78 -6.41
C GLN A 179 7.91 16.25 -6.06
N PHE A 180 7.01 16.87 -5.28
CA PHE A 180 7.17 18.23 -4.79
C PHE A 180 8.49 18.44 -4.01
N LEU A 181 8.82 17.50 -3.11
CA LEU A 181 10.06 17.56 -2.33
C LEU A 181 11.30 17.38 -3.22
N LYS A 182 11.24 16.48 -4.22
CA LYS A 182 12.37 16.23 -5.12
C LYS A 182 12.65 17.38 -6.06
N ASP A 183 11.61 18.05 -6.55
CA ASP A 183 11.78 19.26 -7.34
C ASP A 183 12.50 20.34 -6.52
N ARG A 184 12.13 20.51 -5.24
CA ARG A 184 12.80 21.44 -4.30
C ARG A 184 14.25 21.07 -4.00
N GLU A 185 14.57 19.79 -3.81
CA GLU A 185 15.96 19.33 -3.62
C GLU A 185 16.85 19.75 -4.80
N GLY A 186 16.31 19.72 -6.02
CA GLY A 186 17.00 20.17 -7.23
C GLY A 186 17.30 21.67 -7.28
N PHE A 187 16.46 22.51 -6.67
CA PHE A 187 16.67 23.97 -6.62
C PHE A 187 17.72 24.40 -5.58
N GLY A 188 17.89 23.64 -4.49
CA GLY A 188 18.88 23.94 -3.43
C GLY A 188 20.33 23.57 -3.75
N ARG A 189 20.60 22.99 -4.92
CA ARG A 189 21.97 22.62 -5.39
C ARG A 189 22.56 23.59 -6.42
N LYS A 190 22.02 24.80 -6.56
CA LYS A 190 22.62 25.88 -7.37
C LYS A 190 23.37 26.88 -6.51
#